data_AF-A0AA92TLI9-F1
#
_entry.id   AF-A0AA92TLI9-F1
#
_cell.length_a   1.000
_cell.length_b   1.000
_cell.length_c   1.000
_cell.angle_alpha   90.00
_cell.angle_beta   90.00
_cell.angle_gamma   90.00
#
_symmetry.space_group_name_H-M   'P 1'
#
loop_
_entity.id
_entity.type
_entity.pdbx_description
1 polymer ?
#
loop_
_entity_poly.entity_id
_entity_poly.type
_entity_poly.pdbx_seq_one_letter_code
_entity_poly.pdbx_strand_id
1 'polypeptide(L)'
;MIEGNPAFTIDFLEDETLYDFDNFRAPLTIVATLYGQDITSDILDSDVAWTRYTENRAGEQRVTSDNIWSLEVGSKAGKAIVLTQSDLSIDSEGVPAKIRFTATVTLRDGLGDEVAQDSITLECV
;
A
#
# COMPACT_ATOMS: atom_id res chain seq x y z
N MET A 1 3.73 34.90 -7.50
CA MET A 1 3.04 33.77 -6.86
C MET A 1 3.33 32.52 -7.69
N ILE A 2 4.16 31.61 -7.17
CA ILE A 2 4.21 30.23 -7.69
C ILE A 2 3.24 29.49 -6.77
N GLU A 3 2.06 29.18 -7.30
CA GLU A 3 1.17 28.21 -6.68
C GLU A 3 1.92 26.88 -6.67
N GLY A 4 2.03 26.23 -5.51
CA GLY A 4 2.71 24.94 -5.39
C GLY A 4 2.09 23.90 -6.32
N ASN A 5 2.78 22.77 -6.54
CA ASN A 5 2.24 21.68 -7.35
C ASN A 5 0.85 21.26 -6.82
N PRO A 6 -0.25 21.49 -7.57
CA PRO A 6 -1.60 21.25 -7.07
C PRO A 6 -1.97 19.77 -7.00
N ALA A 7 -1.08 18.87 -7.45
CA ALA A 7 -1.34 17.45 -7.46
C ALA A 7 -1.46 16.90 -6.03
N PHE A 8 -2.47 16.05 -5.84
CA PHE A 8 -2.52 15.10 -4.74
C PHE A 8 -1.60 13.93 -5.10
N THR A 9 -0.62 13.65 -4.26
CA THR A 9 0.33 12.55 -4.47
C THR A 9 0.56 11.82 -3.17
N ILE A 10 0.76 10.51 -3.24
CA ILE A 10 1.16 9.70 -2.09
C ILE A 10 2.52 9.04 -2.28
N ASP A 11 3.24 8.92 -1.17
CA ASP A 11 4.54 8.27 -1.12
C ASP A 11 4.70 7.41 0.15
N PHE A 12 5.76 6.62 0.24
CA PHE A 12 6.12 5.91 1.47
C PHE A 12 7.26 6.65 2.17
N LEU A 13 7.12 6.91 3.46
CA LEU A 13 8.10 7.71 4.21
C LEU A 13 9.52 7.14 4.14
N GLU A 14 9.64 5.81 4.24
CA GLU A 14 10.90 5.07 4.13
C GLU A 14 10.57 3.69 3.53
N ASP A 15 10.87 3.46 2.25
CA ASP A 15 10.84 2.13 1.66
C ASP A 15 12.26 1.55 1.56
N GLU A 16 12.42 0.28 1.94
CA GLU A 16 13.65 -0.45 1.69
C GLU A 16 13.60 -1.07 0.29
N THR A 17 14.73 -1.03 -0.44
CA THR A 17 14.77 -1.50 -1.84
C THR A 17 15.17 -2.97 -1.98
N LEU A 18 15.65 -3.61 -0.91
CA LEU A 18 16.11 -4.99 -0.89
C LEU A 18 15.58 -5.68 0.36
N TYR A 19 14.79 -6.72 0.20
CA TYR A 19 14.22 -7.46 1.33
C TYR A 19 14.78 -8.88 1.42
N ASP A 20 15.16 -9.28 2.62
CA ASP A 20 15.43 -10.68 2.95
C ASP A 20 14.10 -11.40 3.19
N PHE A 21 13.70 -12.31 2.30
CA PHE A 21 12.41 -12.99 2.43
C PHE A 21 12.34 -13.95 3.64
N ASP A 22 13.48 -14.42 4.14
CA ASP A 22 13.55 -15.27 5.34
C ASP A 22 13.30 -14.47 6.63
N ASN A 23 13.69 -13.19 6.68
CA ASN A 23 13.47 -12.27 7.80
C ASN A 23 12.66 -11.03 7.38
N PHE A 24 11.67 -11.23 6.51
CA PHE A 24 10.97 -10.13 5.87
C PHE A 24 10.24 -9.24 6.89
N ARG A 25 10.58 -7.95 6.86
CA ARG A 25 9.91 -6.91 7.64
C ARG A 25 9.96 -5.58 6.90
N ALA A 26 8.83 -5.14 6.36
CA ALA A 26 8.72 -3.86 5.66
C ALA A 26 7.71 -2.95 6.38
N PRO A 27 8.17 -2.03 7.24
CA PRO A 27 7.30 -0.99 7.79
C PRO A 27 7.02 0.06 6.69
N LEU A 28 5.77 0.21 6.28
CA LEU A 28 5.35 1.20 5.30
C LEU A 28 4.45 2.23 5.98
N THR A 29 4.80 3.50 5.83
CA THR A 29 4.01 4.63 6.32
C THR A 29 3.68 5.53 5.14
N ILE A 30 2.39 5.78 4.91
CA ILE A 30 1.92 6.64 3.83
C ILE A 30 2.18 8.10 4.20
N VAL A 31 2.67 8.85 3.23
CA VAL A 31 2.76 10.31 3.24
C VAL A 31 1.87 10.85 2.13
N ALA A 32 0.91 11.70 2.47
CA ALA A 32 0.02 12.34 1.51
C ALA A 32 0.39 13.81 1.35
N THR A 33 0.59 14.26 0.10
CA THR A 33 0.98 15.63 -0.21
C THR A 33 -0.04 16.28 -1.14
N LEU A 34 -0.42 17.52 -0.83
CA LEU A 34 -1.29 18.36 -1.66
C LEU A 34 -0.75 19.80 -1.65
N TYR A 35 -0.66 20.45 -2.82
CA TYR A 35 -0.03 21.78 -2.94
C TYR A 35 1.42 21.82 -2.41
N GLY A 36 2.12 20.68 -2.42
CA GLY A 36 3.46 20.53 -1.84
C GLY A 36 3.49 20.56 -0.30
N GLN A 37 2.34 20.46 0.37
CA GLN A 37 2.23 20.38 1.83
C GLN A 37 1.86 18.95 2.25
N ASP A 38 2.47 18.46 3.34
CA ASP A 38 2.02 17.23 4.00
C ASP A 38 0.62 17.46 4.58
N ILE A 39 -0.32 16.63 4.12
CA ILE A 39 -1.71 16.58 4.59
C ILE A 39 -2.04 15.19 5.15
N THR A 40 -1.03 14.42 5.55
CA THR A 40 -1.19 13.03 6.02
C THR A 40 -2.12 12.95 7.23
N SER A 41 -2.13 13.97 8.09
CA SER A 41 -3.04 14.06 9.24
C SER A 41 -4.50 14.26 8.86
N ASP A 42 -4.78 14.79 7.67
CA ASP A 42 -6.14 15.03 7.17
C ASP A 42 -6.75 13.78 6.51
N ILE A 43 -5.95 12.75 6.28
CA ILE A 43 -6.40 11.47 5.74
C ILE A 43 -6.90 10.55 6.87
N LEU A 44 -8.16 10.11 6.78
CA LEU A 44 -8.70 9.11 7.70
C LEU A 44 -8.14 7.73 7.38
N ASP A 45 -7.97 6.89 8.40
CA ASP A 45 -7.52 5.50 8.19
C ASP A 45 -8.51 4.69 7.33
N SER A 46 -9.80 5.02 7.40
CA SER A 46 -10.84 4.42 6.55
C SER A 46 -10.76 4.83 5.08
N ASP A 47 -10.00 5.88 4.77
CA ASP A 47 -9.78 6.35 3.40
C ASP A 47 -8.52 5.75 2.77
N VAL A 48 -7.87 4.83 3.48
CA VAL A 48 -6.76 4.05 2.96
C VAL A 48 -7.20 2.61 2.73
N ALA A 49 -7.09 2.16 1.49
CA ALA A 49 -7.33 0.78 1.10
C ALA A 49 -6.01 0.10 0.72
N TRP A 50 -5.68 -0.99 1.39
CA TRP A 50 -4.53 -1.83 1.06
C TRP A 50 -4.96 -3.07 0.29
N THR A 51 -4.26 -3.33 -0.82
CA THR A 51 -4.41 -4.55 -1.62
C THR A 51 -3.08 -5.24 -1.78
N ARG A 52 -3.14 -6.56 -1.98
CA ARG A 52 -1.99 -7.37 -2.31
C ARG A 52 -2.24 -8.06 -3.64
N TYR A 53 -1.19 -8.18 -4.43
CA TYR A 53 -1.17 -8.99 -5.64
C TYR A 53 -0.01 -9.97 -5.56
N THR A 54 -0.29 -11.26 -5.68
CA THR A 54 0.72 -12.32 -5.75
C THR A 54 0.53 -13.21 -6.96
N GLU A 55 1.64 -13.57 -7.60
CA GLU A 55 1.68 -14.41 -8.80
C GLU A 55 2.54 -15.66 -8.55
N ASN A 56 2.04 -16.84 -8.89
CA ASN A 56 2.84 -18.07 -8.84
C ASN A 56 3.87 -18.11 -9.98
N ARG A 57 4.72 -19.14 -10.00
CA ARG A 57 5.75 -19.30 -11.05
C ARG A 57 5.20 -19.54 -12.46
N ALA A 58 3.91 -19.88 -12.58
CA ALA A 58 3.24 -20.08 -13.85
C ALA A 58 2.61 -18.78 -14.40
N GLY A 59 2.71 -17.66 -13.67
CA GLY A 59 2.09 -16.40 -14.07
C GLY A 59 0.64 -16.25 -13.61
N GLU A 60 0.16 -17.11 -12.70
CA GLU A 60 -1.23 -17.13 -12.25
C GLU A 60 -1.38 -16.36 -10.93
N GLN A 61 -2.34 -15.45 -10.89
CA GLN A 61 -2.64 -14.69 -9.69
C GLN A 61 -3.28 -15.57 -8.61
N ARG A 62 -2.87 -15.39 -7.35
CA ARG A 62 -3.47 -16.05 -6.19
C ARG A 62 -4.65 -15.26 -5.61
N VAL A 63 -5.68 -15.07 -6.44
CA VAL A 63 -6.84 -14.20 -6.17
C VAL A 63 -7.47 -14.43 -4.79
N THR A 64 -7.70 -15.69 -4.39
CA THR A 64 -8.31 -16.00 -3.08
C THR A 64 -7.41 -15.58 -1.92
N SER A 65 -6.11 -15.85 -2.00
CA SER A 65 -5.13 -15.48 -0.97
C SER A 65 -5.08 -13.96 -0.83
N ASP A 66 -4.98 -13.25 -1.96
CA ASP A 66 -4.92 -11.79 -2.03
C ASP A 66 -6.18 -11.12 -1.47
N ASN A 67 -7.37 -11.64 -1.78
CA ASN A 67 -8.62 -11.14 -1.23
C ASN A 67 -8.71 -11.33 0.29
N ILE A 68 -8.32 -12.50 0.80
CA ILE A 68 -8.27 -12.75 2.25
C ILE A 68 -7.31 -11.77 2.92
N TRP A 69 -6.13 -11.54 2.33
CA TRP A 69 -5.16 -10.61 2.88
C TRP A 69 -5.70 -9.18 2.94
N SER A 70 -6.34 -8.69 1.87
CA SER A 70 -6.92 -7.34 1.84
C SER A 70 -8.03 -7.19 2.90
N LEU A 71 -8.83 -8.22 3.13
CA LEU A 71 -9.88 -8.21 4.15
C LEU A 71 -9.32 -8.31 5.57
N GLU A 72 -8.33 -9.16 5.83
CA GLU A 72 -7.88 -9.47 7.18
C GLU A 72 -6.74 -8.59 7.69
N VAL A 73 -5.90 -8.11 6.78
CA VAL A 73 -4.72 -7.29 7.08
C VAL A 73 -4.93 -5.88 6.52
N GLY A 74 -5.16 -5.78 5.22
CA GLY A 74 -5.21 -4.50 4.53
C GLY A 74 -6.28 -3.53 5.07
N SER A 75 -7.48 -4.05 5.34
CA SER A 75 -8.61 -3.27 5.85
C SER A 75 -8.41 -2.69 7.26
N LYS A 76 -7.44 -3.21 8.01
CA LYS A 76 -7.19 -2.84 9.42
C LYS A 76 -5.95 -1.96 9.59
N ALA A 77 -5.18 -1.74 8.53
CA ALA A 77 -3.88 -1.06 8.60
C ALA A 77 -4.00 0.47 8.63
N GLY A 78 -4.95 1.05 7.89
CA GLY A 78 -5.02 2.51 7.75
C GLY A 78 -3.76 3.09 7.09
N LYS A 79 -3.26 4.21 7.61
CA LYS A 79 -2.11 4.93 7.02
C LYS A 79 -0.75 4.24 7.18
N ALA A 80 -0.64 3.18 7.99
CA ALA A 80 0.62 2.49 8.22
C ALA A 80 0.43 0.98 8.34
N ILE A 81 1.34 0.22 7.73
CA ILE A 81 1.34 -1.25 7.80
C ILE A 81 2.74 -1.75 8.06
N VAL A 82 2.87 -2.82 8.86
CA VAL A 82 4.14 -3.54 8.97
C VAL A 82 3.95 -4.89 8.30
N LEU A 83 4.47 -5.02 7.09
CA LEU A 83 4.43 -6.26 6.34
C LEU A 83 5.50 -7.21 6.89
N THR A 84 5.14 -8.47 7.02
CA THR A 84 5.95 -9.55 7.55
C THR A 84 5.96 -10.73 6.58
N GLN A 85 6.77 -11.75 6.87
CA GLN A 85 6.82 -12.96 6.05
C GLN A 85 5.43 -13.62 5.84
N SER A 86 4.52 -13.50 6.80
CA SER A 86 3.15 -14.05 6.67
C SER A 86 2.33 -13.35 5.58
N ASP A 87 2.70 -12.12 5.21
CA ASP A 87 2.01 -11.31 4.21
C ASP A 87 2.46 -11.66 2.78
N LEU A 88 3.56 -12.37 2.62
CA LEU A 88 4.15 -12.74 1.32
C LEU A 88 3.41 -13.87 0.60
N SER A 89 2.39 -14.47 1.23
CA SER A 89 1.66 -15.63 0.67
C SER A 89 2.57 -16.82 0.33
N ILE A 90 3.63 -17.06 1.10
CA ILE A 90 4.50 -18.24 0.92
C ILE A 90 3.74 -19.49 1.34
N ASP A 91 3.72 -20.49 0.46
CA ASP A 91 3.06 -21.78 0.68
C ASP A 91 3.93 -22.94 0.17
N SER A 92 3.35 -24.12 0.02
CA SER A 92 4.01 -25.32 -0.53
C SER A 92 4.64 -25.13 -1.93
N GLU A 93 4.15 -24.20 -2.74
CA GLU A 93 4.71 -23.85 -4.06
C GLU A 93 5.96 -22.95 -3.96
N GLY A 94 6.29 -22.49 -2.74
CA GLY A 94 7.42 -21.60 -2.44
C GLY A 94 7.04 -20.12 -2.45
N VAL A 95 8.06 -19.26 -2.56
CA VAL A 95 7.87 -17.80 -2.67
C VAL A 95 7.21 -17.47 -4.02
N PRO A 96 6.15 -16.64 -4.03
CA PRO A 96 5.58 -16.14 -5.28
C PRO A 96 6.64 -15.55 -6.21
N ALA A 97 6.44 -15.68 -7.52
CA ALA A 97 7.32 -15.05 -8.51
C ALA A 97 7.22 -13.53 -8.48
N LYS A 98 6.11 -13.01 -7.95
CA LYS A 98 5.83 -11.57 -7.87
C LYS A 98 4.96 -11.28 -6.66
N ILE A 99 5.33 -10.24 -5.93
CA ILE A 99 4.60 -9.76 -4.74
C ILE A 99 4.51 -8.24 -4.83
N ARG A 100 3.28 -7.72 -4.79
CA ARG A 100 3.01 -6.29 -4.75
C ARG A 100 2.04 -5.96 -3.64
N PHE A 101 2.30 -4.88 -2.94
CA PHE A 101 1.40 -4.28 -1.98
C PHE A 101 1.07 -2.87 -2.45
N THR A 102 -0.20 -2.57 -2.63
CA THR A 102 -0.66 -1.26 -3.12
C THR A 102 -1.52 -0.61 -2.05
N ALA A 103 -1.13 0.60 -1.66
CA ALA A 103 -1.96 1.50 -0.89
C ALA A 103 -2.68 2.46 -1.84
N THR A 104 -3.99 2.53 -1.74
CA THR A 104 -4.82 3.52 -2.42
C THR A 104 -5.39 4.46 -1.37
N VAL A 105 -5.16 5.76 -1.54
CA VAL A 105 -5.62 6.79 -0.61
C VAL A 105 -6.63 7.67 -1.30
N THR A 106 -7.81 7.81 -0.68
CA THR A 106 -8.85 8.73 -1.12
C THR A 106 -8.79 10.00 -0.28
N LEU A 107 -8.58 11.15 -0.92
CA LEU A 107 -8.77 12.45 -0.29
C LEU A 107 -10.26 12.81 -0.37
N ARG A 108 -10.86 13.14 0.77
CA ARG A 108 -12.25 13.63 0.87
C ARG A 108 -12.30 15.10 1.24
N ASP A 109 -13.40 15.75 0.89
CA ASP A 109 -13.73 17.05 1.46
C ASP A 109 -14.29 16.93 2.89
N GLY A 110 -14.47 18.07 3.55
CA GLY A 110 -15.05 18.12 4.91
C GLY A 110 -16.53 17.72 5.00
N LEU A 111 -17.18 17.38 3.87
CA LEU A 111 -18.54 16.86 3.76
C LEU A 111 -18.58 15.34 3.49
N GLY A 112 -17.42 14.73 3.21
CA GLY A 112 -17.24 13.29 2.99
C GLY A 112 -17.20 12.88 1.51
N ASP A 113 -17.26 13.83 0.58
CA ASP A 113 -17.18 13.55 -0.86
C ASP A 113 -15.73 13.37 -1.31
N GLU A 114 -15.48 12.41 -2.19
CA GLU A 114 -14.15 12.19 -2.77
C GLU A 114 -13.76 13.37 -3.67
N VAL A 115 -12.57 13.93 -3.45
CA VAL A 115 -12.02 15.03 -4.25
C VAL A 115 -10.80 14.63 -5.07
N ALA A 116 -10.04 13.64 -4.59
CA ALA A 116 -8.89 13.08 -5.30
C ALA A 116 -8.58 11.67 -4.79
N GLN A 117 -7.85 10.91 -5.59
CA GLN A 117 -7.34 9.60 -5.20
C GLN A 117 -5.97 9.40 -5.84
N ASP A 118 -5.06 8.76 -5.11
CA ASP A 118 -3.76 8.36 -5.64
C ASP A 118 -3.37 6.99 -5.05
N SER A 119 -2.41 6.31 -5.67
CA SER A 119 -1.96 4.99 -5.26
C SER A 119 -0.46 4.82 -5.36
N ILE A 120 0.15 4.15 -4.38
CA ILE A 120 1.56 3.78 -4.36
C ILE A 120 1.70 2.27 -4.15
N THR A 121 2.71 1.68 -4.78
CA THR A 121 2.96 0.24 -4.75
C THR A 121 4.37 -0.06 -4.30
N LEU A 122 4.51 -0.94 -3.31
CA LEU A 122 5.74 -1.66 -3.02
C LEU A 122 5.77 -2.93 -3.87
N GLU A 123 6.79 -3.11 -4.69
CA GLU A 123 7.07 -4.37 -5.39
C GLU A 123 8.28 -5.03 -4.72
N CYS A 124 8.11 -6.25 -4.22
CA CYS A 124 9.22 -7.02 -3.67
C CYS A 124 9.91 -7.79 -4.80
N VAL A 125 11.19 -7.51 -5.05
CA VAL A 125 12.04 -8.16 -6.06
C VAL A 125 13.20 -8.90 -5.43
#